data_AF-A0A838PKM3-F1
#
_entry.id   AF-A0A838PKM3-F1
#
_cell.length_a   1.000
_cell.length_b   1.000
_cell.length_c   1.000
_cell.angle_alpha   90.00
_cell.angle_beta   90.00
_cell.angle_gamma   90.00
#
_symmetry.space_group_name_H-M   'P 1'
#
loop_
_entity.id
_entity.type
_entity.pdbx_description
1 polymer ?
#
loop_
_entity_poly.entity_id
_entity_poly.type
_entity_poly.pdbx_seq_one_letter_code
_entity_poly.pdbx_strand_id
1 'polypeptide(L)'
;ESFLGVRHGPLSAIDDETLVVGFVSGDARRRSYELDLLRELGDKNLAKTTLVVAPAVAVDEAEGRLEDVIVLPLEIAVADYYRPPVDVFVGQLLGLFGSIELGLKPDAPSPRGAISRVVTQVKIY
;
A
#
# COMPACT_ATOMS: atom_id res chain seq x y z
N GLU A 1 -9.50 -7.90 -5.30
CA GLU A 1 -9.81 -8.35 -3.93
C GLU A 1 -10.18 -7.16 -3.07
N SER A 2 -10.95 -7.36 -1.99
CA SER A 2 -11.38 -6.27 -1.11
C SER A 2 -10.50 -6.18 0.14
N PHE A 3 -10.49 -5.00 0.75
CA PHE A 3 -9.78 -4.71 2.01
C PHE A 3 -10.11 -5.71 3.14
N LEU A 4 -11.35 -6.20 3.19
CA LEU A 4 -11.79 -7.19 4.18
C LEU A 4 -11.35 -8.62 3.87
N GLY A 5 -10.99 -8.90 2.61
CA GLY A 5 -10.46 -10.19 2.19
C GLY A 5 -9.14 -10.56 2.89
N VAL A 6 -8.41 -9.58 3.39
CA VAL A 6 -7.14 -9.75 4.12
C VAL A 6 -7.30 -10.70 5.32
N ARG A 7 -8.47 -10.71 5.97
CA ARG A 7 -8.77 -11.59 7.11
C ARG A 7 -8.83 -13.08 6.76
N HIS A 8 -8.94 -13.43 5.49
CA HIS A 8 -9.23 -14.79 5.04
C HIS A 8 -8.00 -15.54 4.52
N GLY A 9 -6.84 -15.30 5.12
CA GLY A 9 -5.57 -15.94 4.74
C GLY A 9 -4.41 -14.95 4.68
N PRO A 10 -4.50 -13.84 3.93
CA PRO A 10 -3.37 -12.93 3.72
C PRO A 10 -2.73 -12.37 5.01
N LEU A 11 -3.50 -12.23 6.10
CA LEU A 11 -2.95 -11.86 7.42
C LEU A 11 -1.80 -12.76 7.90
N SER A 12 -1.75 -14.04 7.50
CA SER A 12 -0.70 -14.95 7.95
C SER A 12 0.68 -14.64 7.38
N ALA A 13 0.77 -13.78 6.37
CA ALA A 13 2.03 -13.35 5.75
C ALA A 13 2.62 -12.08 6.39
N ILE A 14 1.95 -11.49 7.38
CA ILE A 14 2.38 -10.26 8.05
C ILE A 14 3.16 -10.61 9.31
N ASP A 15 4.31 -9.96 9.49
CA ASP A 15 5.19 -10.09 10.65
C ASP A 15 5.77 -8.74 11.12
N ASP A 16 6.62 -8.80 12.14
CA ASP A 16 7.29 -7.65 12.77
C ASP A 16 8.33 -6.96 11.89
N GLU A 17 8.56 -7.44 10.67
CA GLU A 17 9.39 -6.80 9.64
C GLU A 17 8.56 -6.29 8.45
N THR A 18 7.23 -6.44 8.50
CA THR A 18 6.33 -6.10 7.41
C THR A 18 5.88 -4.63 7.47
N LEU A 19 5.97 -3.94 6.33
CA LEU A 19 5.26 -2.68 6.07
C LEU A 19 3.87 -2.97 5.48
N VAL A 20 2.82 -2.51 6.13
CA VAL A 20 1.45 -2.56 5.59
C VAL A 20 1.10 -1.21 5.01
N VAL A 21 0.59 -1.18 3.76
CA VAL A 21 0.11 0.05 3.11
C VAL A 21 -1.40 -0.06 2.87
N GLY A 22 -2.18 0.80 3.50
CA GLY A 22 -3.64 0.83 3.40
C GLY A 22 -4.14 2.03 2.60
N PHE A 23 -4.68 1.79 1.40
CA PHE A 23 -5.40 2.81 0.63
C PHE A 23 -6.86 2.86 1.10
N VAL A 24 -7.23 3.88 1.87
CA VAL A 24 -8.57 3.99 2.45
C VAL A 24 -9.53 4.77 1.56
N SER A 25 -10.80 4.37 1.54
CA SER A 25 -11.87 4.90 0.70
C SER A 25 -12.31 6.32 1.08
N GLY A 26 -12.74 7.09 0.09
CA GLY A 26 -13.47 8.35 0.32
C GLY A 26 -14.88 8.14 0.88
N ASP A 27 -15.49 6.96 0.66
CA ASP A 27 -16.78 6.59 1.23
C ASP A 27 -16.66 6.32 2.74
N ALA A 28 -17.40 7.11 3.54
CA ALA A 28 -17.29 7.06 5.00
C ALA A 28 -17.60 5.67 5.60
N ARG A 29 -18.57 4.95 5.01
CA ARG A 29 -18.96 3.64 5.51
C ARG A 29 -17.86 2.61 5.24
N ARG A 30 -17.35 2.54 4.01
CA ARG A 30 -16.25 1.62 3.67
C ARG A 30 -15.00 1.95 4.48
N ARG A 31 -14.63 3.23 4.52
CA ARG A 31 -13.48 3.72 5.29
C ARG A 31 -13.50 3.30 6.74
N SER A 32 -14.65 3.34 7.40
CA SER A 32 -14.77 2.92 8.80
C SER A 32 -14.28 1.47 9.00
N TYR A 33 -14.70 0.55 8.13
CA TYR A 33 -14.25 -0.85 8.19
C TYR A 33 -12.76 -1.02 7.88
N GLU A 34 -12.24 -0.21 6.95
CA GLU A 34 -10.83 -0.25 6.54
C GLU A 34 -9.92 0.24 7.67
N LEU A 35 -10.27 1.38 8.29
CA LEU A 35 -9.54 1.93 9.43
C LEU A 35 -9.62 1.01 10.66
N ASP A 36 -10.77 0.37 10.91
CA ASP A 36 -10.90 -0.59 12.02
C ASP A 36 -9.97 -1.81 11.82
N LEU A 37 -9.83 -2.30 10.59
CA LEU A 37 -8.88 -3.37 10.29
C LEU A 37 -7.43 -2.91 10.49
N LEU A 38 -7.05 -1.74 9.95
CA LEU A 38 -5.69 -1.22 10.11
C LEU A 38 -5.34 -0.99 11.58
N ARG A 39 -6.29 -0.46 12.35
CA ARG A 39 -6.15 -0.29 13.80
C ARG A 39 -5.93 -1.62 14.49
N GLU A 40 -6.69 -2.67 14.12
CA GLU A 40 -6.49 -4.00 14.68
C GLU A 40 -5.07 -4.55 14.40
N LEU A 41 -4.48 -4.24 13.24
CA LEU A 41 -3.09 -4.65 12.95
C LEU A 41 -2.10 -3.95 13.88
N GLY A 42 -2.30 -2.64 14.11
CA GLY A 42 -1.51 -1.85 15.04
C GLY A 42 -1.66 -2.32 16.49
N ASP A 43 -2.90 -2.47 16.97
CA ASP A 43 -3.20 -2.89 18.35
C ASP A 43 -2.62 -4.29 18.66
N LYS A 44 -2.53 -5.16 17.66
CA LYS A 44 -1.93 -6.50 17.78
C LYS A 44 -0.43 -6.54 17.51
N ASN A 45 0.20 -5.41 17.17
CA ASN A 45 1.59 -5.31 16.73
C ASN A 45 1.95 -6.35 15.65
N LEU A 46 1.04 -6.57 14.69
CA LEU A 46 1.25 -7.59 13.66
C LEU A 46 2.22 -7.15 12.58
N ALA A 47 2.34 -5.85 12.34
CA ALA A 47 3.21 -5.25 11.34
C ALA A 47 4.21 -4.32 12.01
N LYS A 48 5.40 -4.16 11.42
CA LYS A 48 6.41 -3.17 11.86
C LYS A 48 5.90 -1.75 11.78
N THR A 49 5.24 -1.44 10.67
CA THR A 49 4.78 -0.09 10.34
C THR A 49 3.52 -0.21 9.49
N THR A 50 2.55 0.67 9.74
CA THR A 50 1.32 0.76 8.95
C THR A 50 1.21 2.14 8.36
N LEU A 51 1.35 2.23 7.04
CA LEU A 51 1.20 3.46 6.28
C LEU A 51 -0.22 3.57 5.72
N VAL A 52 -0.91 4.66 6.03
CA VAL A 52 -2.25 4.94 5.51
C VAL A 52 -2.20 5.97 4.39
N VAL A 53 -2.86 5.70 3.27
CA VAL A 53 -3.02 6.65 2.16
C VAL A 53 -4.49 7.07 2.10
N ALA A 54 -4.76 8.29 2.57
CA ALA A 54 -6.13 8.80 2.76
C ALA A 54 -6.42 10.02 1.87
N PRO A 55 -7.67 10.17 1.36
CA PRO A 55 -8.11 11.43 0.77
C PRO A 55 -8.21 12.52 1.85
N ALA A 56 -8.12 13.80 1.45
CA ALA A 56 -8.12 14.93 2.39
C ALA A 56 -9.29 14.91 3.41
N VAL A 57 -10.48 14.49 2.98
CA VAL A 57 -11.69 14.39 3.84
C VAL A 57 -11.62 13.31 4.92
N ALA A 58 -10.62 12.43 4.87
CA ALA A 58 -10.46 11.27 5.73
C ALA A 58 -9.24 11.35 6.65
N VAL A 59 -8.43 12.41 6.53
CA VAL A 59 -7.16 12.56 7.24
C VAL A 59 -7.38 12.59 8.76
N ASP A 60 -8.25 13.49 9.24
CA ASP A 60 -8.54 13.62 10.66
C ASP A 60 -9.04 12.29 11.28
N GLU A 61 -9.83 11.53 10.53
CA GLU A 61 -10.33 10.23 10.97
C GLU A 61 -9.22 9.16 11.02
N ALA A 62 -8.27 9.21 10.09
CA ALA A 62 -7.13 8.30 10.03
C ALA A 62 -6.10 8.62 11.12
N GLU A 63 -5.70 9.89 11.27
CA GLU A 63 -4.76 10.35 12.30
C GLU A 63 -5.28 10.09 13.73
N GLY A 64 -6.61 10.18 13.93
CA GLY A 64 -7.23 9.86 15.21
C GLY A 64 -7.21 8.37 15.58
N ARG A 65 -6.84 7.47 14.65
CA ARG A 65 -6.85 6.01 14.85
C ARG A 65 -5.49 5.34 14.64
N LEU A 66 -4.56 5.97 13.93
CA LEU A 66 -3.31 5.36 13.43
C LEU A 66 -2.15 6.36 13.51
N GLU A 67 -0.94 5.86 13.72
CA GLU A 67 0.25 6.70 14.00
C GLU A 67 0.91 7.27 12.74
N ASP A 68 0.99 6.51 11.64
CA ASP A 68 1.64 6.92 10.39
C ASP A 68 0.65 7.10 9.23
N VAL A 69 0.27 8.35 8.95
CA VAL A 69 -0.71 8.71 7.91
C VAL A 69 -0.06 9.61 6.85
N ILE A 70 -0.13 9.20 5.58
CA ILE A 70 0.16 10.04 4.42
C ILE A 70 -1.15 10.54 3.82
N VAL A 71 -1.23 11.86 3.70
CA VAL A 71 -2.34 12.54 3.05
C VAL A 71 -2.11 12.59 1.55
N LEU A 72 -3.10 12.21 0.76
CA LEU A 72 -3.16 12.57 -0.65
C LEU A 72 -3.50 14.07 -0.75
N PRO A 73 -2.59 14.93 -1.26
CA PRO A 73 -2.78 16.38 -1.28
C PRO A 73 -3.67 16.78 -2.47
N LEU A 74 -4.85 16.19 -2.56
CA LEU A 74 -5.84 16.54 -3.57
C LEU A 74 -6.90 17.43 -2.92
N GLU A 75 -6.86 18.71 -3.26
CA GLU A 75 -7.86 19.71 -2.82
C GLU A 75 -9.26 19.45 -3.41
N ILE A 76 -9.35 18.59 -4.42
CA ILE A 76 -10.59 18.20 -5.08
C ILE A 76 -10.98 16.80 -4.61
N ALA A 77 -12.24 16.64 -4.24
CA ALA A 77 -12.81 15.33 -3.97
C ALA A 77 -12.79 14.48 -5.26
N VAL A 78 -11.85 13.54 -5.33
CA VAL A 78 -11.75 12.56 -6.42
C VAL A 78 -12.48 11.29 -6.00
N ALA A 79 -13.44 10.82 -6.81
CA ALA A 79 -14.12 9.56 -6.52
C ALA A 79 -13.11 8.40 -6.58
N ASP A 80 -13.29 7.39 -5.71
CA ASP A 80 -12.30 6.31 -5.53
C ASP A 80 -11.92 5.59 -6.82
N TYR A 81 -12.84 5.47 -7.78
CA TYR A 81 -12.56 4.85 -9.08
C TYR A 81 -11.46 5.58 -9.89
N TYR A 82 -11.26 6.88 -9.65
CA TYR A 82 -10.27 7.70 -10.35
C TYR A 82 -8.97 7.92 -9.55
N ARG A 83 -8.86 7.36 -8.34
CA ARG A 83 -7.67 7.49 -7.49
C ARG A 83 -6.46 6.62 -7.87
N PRO A 84 -6.59 5.43 -8.49
CA PRO A 84 -5.44 4.56 -8.76
C PRO A 84 -4.23 5.22 -9.45
N PRO A 85 -4.39 6.16 -10.41
CA PRO A 85 -3.24 6.86 -11.02
C PRO A 85 -2.42 7.70 -10.05
N VAL A 86 -3.00 8.12 -8.92
CA VAL A 86 -2.29 8.87 -7.88
C VAL A 86 -1.76 7.91 -6.82
N ASP A 87 -2.59 6.96 -6.38
CA ASP A 87 -2.22 5.95 -5.38
C ASP A 87 -0.98 5.13 -5.80
N VAL A 88 -0.80 4.87 -7.11
CA VAL A 88 0.34 4.12 -7.64
C VAL A 88 1.69 4.79 -7.37
N PHE A 89 1.73 6.13 -7.21
CA PHE A 89 2.98 6.83 -6.90
C PHE A 89 3.55 6.40 -5.56
N VAL A 90 2.72 6.07 -4.57
CA VAL A 90 3.18 5.57 -3.27
C VAL A 90 3.97 4.27 -3.48
N GLY A 91 3.41 3.31 -4.22
CA GLY A 91 4.10 2.06 -4.54
C GLY A 91 5.35 2.25 -5.40
N GLN A 92 5.30 3.14 -6.38
CA GLN A 92 6.46 3.46 -7.25
C GLN A 92 7.62 4.07 -6.46
N LEU A 93 7.34 5.00 -5.55
CA LEU A 93 8.36 5.64 -4.73
C LEU A 93 8.95 4.67 -3.71
N LEU A 94 8.11 3.84 -3.06
CA LEU A 94 8.59 2.78 -2.17
C LEU A 94 9.52 1.80 -2.91
N GLY A 95 9.13 1.37 -4.12
CA GLY A 95 9.96 0.48 -4.94
C GLY A 95 11.27 1.13 -5.40
N LEU A 96 11.21 2.40 -5.82
CA LEU A 96 12.38 3.16 -6.26
C LEU A 96 13.39 3.37 -5.12
N PHE A 97 12.93 3.91 -4.00
CA PHE A 97 13.81 4.20 -2.86
C PHE A 97 14.28 2.93 -2.17
N GLY A 98 13.43 1.92 -2.04
CA GLY A 98 13.83 0.61 -1.53
C GLY A 98 14.90 -0.06 -2.40
N SER A 99 14.80 0.06 -3.73
CA SER A 99 15.84 -0.40 -4.66
C SER A 99 17.17 0.33 -4.43
N ILE A 100 17.15 1.65 -4.29
CA ILE A 100 18.35 2.47 -4.03
C ILE A 100 18.97 2.10 -2.68
N GLU A 101 18.15 1.98 -1.63
CA GLU A 101 18.58 1.65 -0.27
C GLU A 101 19.23 0.26 -0.19
N LEU A 102 18.71 -0.71 -0.94
CA LEU A 102 19.27 -2.05 -1.07
C LEU A 102 20.50 -2.12 -2.00
N GLY A 103 20.96 -0.99 -2.56
CA GLY A 103 22.10 -0.93 -3.48
C GLY A 103 21.82 -1.56 -4.85
N LEU A 104 20.55 -1.75 -5.20
CA LEU A 104 20.12 -2.23 -6.51
C LEU A 104 20.11 -1.07 -7.51
N LYS A 105 20.00 -1.41 -8.80
CA LYS A 105 19.84 -0.43 -9.89
C LYS A 105 18.36 -0.38 -10.28
N PRO A 106 17.62 0.70 -10.02
CA PRO A 106 16.18 0.77 -10.33
C PRO A 106 15.85 0.45 -11.80
N ASP A 107 16.71 0.86 -12.74
CA ASP A 107 16.53 0.60 -14.17
C ASP A 107 16.85 -0.85 -14.58
N ALA A 108 17.62 -1.57 -13.74
CA ALA A 108 18.05 -2.95 -13.97
C ALA A 108 18.14 -3.73 -12.63
N PRO A 109 17.02 -3.98 -11.93
CA PRO A 109 17.00 -4.44 -10.54
C PRO A 109 17.30 -5.95 -10.39
N SER A 110 17.71 -6.62 -11.47
CA SER A 110 17.94 -8.06 -11.55
C SER A 110 19.39 -8.35 -11.94
N PRO A 111 20.35 -8.27 -11.00
CA PRO A 111 21.78 -8.47 -11.30
C PRO A 111 22.08 -9.86 -11.88
N ARG A 112 21.28 -10.86 -11.49
CA ARG A 112 21.42 -12.26 -11.92
C ARG A 112 20.58 -12.59 -13.16
N GLY A 113 19.82 -11.64 -13.71
CA GLY A 113 18.99 -11.85 -14.90
C GLY A 113 17.80 -12.79 -14.70
N ALA A 114 17.37 -13.02 -13.44
CA ALA A 114 16.21 -13.88 -13.14
C ALA A 114 14.89 -13.32 -13.69
N ILE A 115 14.78 -12.00 -13.75
CA ILE A 115 13.70 -11.27 -14.42
C ILE A 115 14.28 -10.33 -15.48
N SER A 116 13.52 -10.08 -16.55
CA SER A 116 13.87 -9.21 -17.66
C SER A 116 12.72 -8.28 -18.02
N ARG A 117 13.04 -7.07 -18.51
CA ARG A 117 12.04 -6.08 -18.94
C ARG A 117 11.12 -6.59 -20.05
N VAL A 118 11.67 -7.42 -20.94
CA VAL A 118 10.93 -8.12 -22.01
C VAL A 118 11.09 -9.61 -21.74
N VAL A 119 9.98 -10.35 -21.70
CA VAL A 119 10.02 -11.80 -21.48
C VAL A 119 10.55 -12.50 -22.73
N THR A 120 11.58 -13.34 -22.58
CA THR A 120 12.32 -13.91 -23.71
C THR A 120 12.13 -15.41 -23.90
N GLN A 121 11.54 -16.12 -22.92
CA GLN A 121 11.47 -17.60 -22.89
C GLN A 121 10.03 -18.14 -22.76
N VAL A 122 9.05 -17.47 -23.34
CA VAL A 122 7.66 -17.97 -23.37
C VAL A 122 7.40 -18.65 -24.70
N LYS A 123 7.26 -19.98 -24.66
CA LYS A 123 6.78 -20.76 -25.80
C LYS A 123 5.25 -20.61 -25.88
N ILE A 124 4.77 -20.17 -27.03
CA ILE A 124 3.34 -20.13 -27.36
C ILE A 124 3.01 -21.47 -28.04
N TYR A 125 1.89 -22.08 -27.63
CA TYR A 125 1.39 -23.35 -28.18
C TYR A 125 0.13 -23.11 -29.02
#